data_AF-A0A538LIQ9-F1
#
_entry.id   AF-A0A538LIQ9-F1
#
_cell.length_a   1.000
_cell.length_b   1.000
_cell.length_c   1.000
_cell.angle_alpha   90.00
_cell.angle_beta   90.00
_cell.angle_gamma   90.00
#
_symmetry.space_group_name_H-M   'P 1'
#
loop_
_entity.id
_entity.type
_entity.pdbx_description
1 polymer ?
#
loop_
_entity_poly.entity_id
_entity_poly.type
_entity_poly.pdbx_seq_one_letter_code
_entity_poly.pdbx_strand_id
1 'polypeptide(L)'
;MHKRGLATLLATLTAALAAVPASAHRAATCPHTGTVNGVSVLIYCGPAKASVLFGGTHLALKNGQCTKSSENFGFTFGDVVAGPTSKKPPDSFLLIAGGGSRPASHDGAYTATVMVSRSGKNYIGDTVKLKLTGSRSAGTFSGTVTWALGTTKVAVHGSFTC
;
A
#
# COMPACT_ATOMS: atom_id res chain seq x y z
N MET A 1 24.77 62.81 -50.71
CA MET A 1 24.42 62.26 -49.39
C MET A 1 24.16 60.77 -49.53
N HIS A 2 25.07 59.86 -49.12
CA HIS A 2 24.72 58.48 -48.75
C HIS A 2 25.72 57.99 -47.68
N LYS A 3 25.14 57.53 -46.57
CA LYS A 3 25.76 57.34 -45.25
C LYS A 3 26.47 55.99 -45.12
N ARG A 4 27.49 56.03 -44.26
CA ARG A 4 28.45 54.98 -43.89
C ARG A 4 27.80 53.74 -43.29
N GLY A 5 28.36 52.58 -43.64
CA GLY A 5 28.07 51.30 -43.00
C GLY A 5 28.72 51.17 -41.62
N LEU A 6 28.12 50.33 -40.78
CA LEU A 6 28.71 49.83 -39.55
C LEU A 6 28.30 48.35 -39.42
N ALA A 7 29.30 47.47 -39.37
CA ALA A 7 29.14 46.04 -39.17
C ALA A 7 29.22 45.73 -37.66
N THR A 8 28.22 45.03 -37.14
CA THR A 8 28.17 44.61 -35.73
C THR A 8 28.43 43.10 -35.66
N LEU A 9 29.61 42.70 -35.17
CA LEU A 9 29.90 41.31 -34.83
C LEU A 9 29.31 40.98 -33.44
N LEU A 10 28.42 39.99 -33.36
CA LEU A 10 27.96 39.39 -32.11
C LEU A 10 28.73 38.07 -31.87
N ALA A 11 29.51 38.02 -30.80
CA ALA A 11 30.16 36.80 -30.33
C ALA A 11 29.27 36.09 -29.30
N THR A 12 28.87 34.85 -29.59
CA THR A 12 28.06 34.00 -28.69
C THR A 12 28.96 33.14 -27.81
N LEU A 13 28.95 33.38 -26.49
CA LEU A 13 29.52 32.49 -25.47
C LEU A 13 28.60 31.28 -25.28
N THR A 14 29.03 30.09 -25.71
CA THR A 14 28.39 28.82 -25.32
C THR A 14 29.04 28.28 -24.04
N ALA A 15 28.33 28.39 -22.92
CA ALA A 15 28.71 27.73 -21.67
C ALA A 15 28.45 26.23 -21.75
N ALA A 16 29.51 25.42 -21.69
CA ALA A 16 29.43 23.97 -21.62
C ALA A 16 28.97 23.55 -20.20
N LEU A 17 27.68 23.24 -20.07
CA LEU A 17 27.14 22.57 -18.88
C LEU A 17 27.53 21.10 -18.93
N ALA A 18 28.53 20.72 -18.13
CA ALA A 18 28.87 19.33 -17.88
C ALA A 18 27.72 18.65 -17.14
N ALA A 19 26.95 17.81 -17.85
CA ALA A 19 25.91 16.99 -17.26
C ALA A 19 26.55 15.87 -16.43
N VAL A 20 26.44 15.99 -15.11
CA VAL A 20 26.77 14.91 -14.18
C VAL A 20 25.73 13.79 -14.38
N PRO A 21 26.12 12.54 -14.70
CA PRO A 21 25.15 11.47 -14.82
C PRO A 21 24.55 11.19 -13.45
N ALA A 22 23.27 11.53 -13.27
CA ALA A 22 22.51 11.11 -12.11
C ALA A 22 22.49 9.58 -12.09
N SER A 23 23.12 8.99 -11.07
CA SER A 23 23.06 7.55 -10.82
C SER A 23 21.60 7.15 -10.69
N ALA A 24 21.08 6.49 -11.72
CA ALA A 24 19.72 5.98 -11.74
C ALA A 24 19.62 4.86 -10.70
N HIS A 25 19.21 5.22 -9.48
CA HIS A 25 18.79 4.27 -8.47
C HIS A 25 17.64 3.45 -9.09
N ARG A 26 17.89 2.16 -9.38
CA ARG A 26 16.82 1.26 -9.87
C ARG A 26 15.68 1.34 -8.87
N ALA A 27 14.51 1.80 -9.33
CA ALA A 27 13.30 1.77 -8.51
C ALA A 27 13.08 0.32 -8.07
N ALA A 28 13.03 0.09 -6.75
CA ALA A 28 12.76 -1.24 -6.22
C ALA A 28 11.41 -1.73 -6.76
N THR A 29 11.37 -2.97 -7.22
CA THR A 29 10.11 -3.61 -7.65
C THR A 29 9.16 -3.70 -6.47
N CYS A 30 7.87 -3.44 -6.69
CA CYS A 30 6.88 -3.43 -5.62
C CYS A 30 5.97 -4.66 -5.67
N PRO A 31 5.85 -5.44 -4.58
CA PRO A 31 6.58 -5.32 -3.33
C PRO A 31 8.00 -5.90 -3.43
N HIS A 32 8.87 -5.58 -2.46
CA HIS A 32 10.20 -6.19 -2.36
C HIS A 32 10.48 -6.71 -0.96
N THR A 33 11.39 -7.66 -0.86
CA THR A 33 11.85 -8.15 0.43
C THR A 33 12.73 -7.12 1.13
N GLY A 34 12.75 -7.17 2.44
CA GLY A 34 13.56 -6.30 3.29
C GLY A 34 13.69 -6.86 4.69
N THR A 35 14.26 -6.08 5.59
CA THR A 35 14.40 -6.45 6.99
C THR A 35 14.03 -5.29 7.89
N VAL A 36 13.11 -5.53 8.82
CA VAL A 36 12.67 -4.56 9.82
C VAL A 36 12.84 -5.18 11.19
N ASN A 37 13.60 -4.53 12.08
CA ASN A 37 13.95 -5.05 13.41
C ASN A 37 14.54 -6.48 13.39
N GLY A 38 15.30 -6.81 12.33
CA GLY A 38 15.89 -8.13 12.14
C GLY A 38 14.87 -9.22 11.79
N VAL A 39 13.67 -8.85 11.33
CA VAL A 39 12.63 -9.74 10.79
C VAL A 39 12.61 -9.59 9.27
N SER A 40 12.67 -10.70 8.54
CA SER A 40 12.48 -10.70 7.09
C SER A 40 11.03 -10.35 6.77
N VAL A 41 10.84 -9.32 5.96
CA VAL A 41 9.51 -8.76 5.65
C VAL A 41 9.37 -8.50 4.16
N LEU A 42 8.13 -8.52 3.69
CA LEU A 42 7.73 -7.98 2.40
C LEU A 42 7.29 -6.53 2.60
N ILE A 43 8.06 -5.60 2.02
CA ILE A 43 7.82 -4.16 2.09
C ILE A 43 6.92 -3.78 0.92
N TYR A 44 5.77 -3.21 1.25
CA TYR A 44 4.85 -2.66 0.27
C TYR A 44 5.14 -1.17 0.03
N CYS A 45 4.99 -0.76 -1.22
CA CYS A 45 5.36 0.56 -1.77
C CYS A 45 4.37 1.04 -2.84
N GLY A 46 3.18 0.42 -2.91
CA GLY A 46 2.20 0.73 -3.93
C GLY A 46 1.39 2.00 -3.62
N PRO A 47 0.51 2.44 -4.53
CA PRO A 47 -0.26 3.67 -4.36
C PRO A 47 -1.40 3.53 -3.35
N ALA A 48 -1.69 2.32 -2.86
CA ALA A 48 -2.87 2.09 -2.04
C ALA A 48 -2.76 2.84 -0.70
N LYS A 49 -3.92 3.30 -0.21
CA LYS A 49 -4.09 4.03 1.04
C LYS A 49 -5.32 3.52 1.76
N ALA A 50 -5.30 3.55 3.08
CA ALA A 50 -6.47 3.22 3.89
C ALA A 50 -6.55 4.07 5.16
N SER A 51 -7.78 4.37 5.56
CA SER A 51 -8.12 4.99 6.84
C SER A 51 -8.81 3.94 7.68
N VAL A 52 -8.22 3.53 8.79
CA VAL A 52 -8.73 2.43 9.61
C VAL A 52 -8.95 2.90 11.04
N LEU A 53 -10.14 2.73 11.57
CA LEU A 53 -10.40 2.89 13.00
C LEU A 53 -10.42 1.49 13.64
N PHE A 54 -9.38 1.21 14.42
CA PHE A 54 -9.15 -0.06 15.09
C PHE A 54 -9.24 0.13 16.61
N GLY A 55 -10.28 -0.43 17.23
CA GLY A 55 -10.49 -0.29 18.68
C GLY A 55 -10.55 1.16 19.15
N GLY A 56 -11.10 2.06 18.33
CA GLY A 56 -11.15 3.50 18.61
C GLY A 56 -9.87 4.28 18.26
N THR A 57 -8.81 3.62 17.79
CA THR A 57 -7.58 4.29 17.32
C THR A 57 -7.57 4.45 15.81
N HIS A 58 -7.40 5.68 15.32
CA HIS A 58 -7.33 5.97 13.88
C HIS A 58 -5.93 5.70 13.30
N LEU A 59 -5.86 4.93 12.22
CA LEU A 59 -4.66 4.52 11.52
C LEU A 59 -4.72 5.03 10.08
N ALA A 60 -3.76 5.85 9.70
CA ALA A 60 -3.57 6.27 8.31
C ALA A 60 -2.51 5.37 7.66
N LEU A 61 -2.97 4.38 6.89
CA LEU A 61 -2.11 3.44 6.20
C LEU A 61 -1.79 3.96 4.80
N LYS A 62 -0.52 3.88 4.41
CA LYS A 62 0.01 4.32 3.12
C LYS A 62 0.96 3.26 2.57
N ASN A 63 1.35 3.41 1.31
CA ASN A 63 2.29 2.53 0.63
C ASN A 63 1.78 1.08 0.54
N GLY A 64 0.46 0.88 0.49
CA GLY A 64 -0.12 -0.46 0.39
C GLY A 64 -0.13 -0.98 -1.03
N GLN A 65 -0.48 -2.25 -1.17
CA GLN A 65 -0.74 -2.87 -2.47
C GLN A 65 -2.12 -3.50 -2.49
N CYS A 66 -2.87 -3.23 -3.55
CA CYS A 66 -4.09 -3.97 -3.85
C CYS A 66 -3.78 -5.10 -4.83
N THR A 67 -4.39 -6.25 -4.59
CA THR A 67 -4.35 -7.40 -5.47
C THR A 67 -5.75 -7.63 -6.01
N LYS A 68 -5.88 -7.64 -7.34
CA LYS A 68 -7.13 -7.91 -8.05
C LYS A 68 -6.90 -9.10 -8.98
N SER A 69 -7.68 -10.16 -8.81
CA SER A 69 -7.74 -11.27 -9.76
C SER A 69 -9.16 -11.48 -10.27
N SER A 70 -9.38 -12.53 -11.06
CA SER A 70 -10.71 -12.98 -11.46
C SER A 70 -11.53 -13.52 -10.28
N GLU A 71 -10.90 -13.94 -9.20
CA GLU A 71 -11.58 -14.58 -8.06
C GLU A 71 -11.50 -13.77 -6.77
N ASN A 72 -10.42 -13.01 -6.60
CA ASN A 72 -10.08 -12.41 -5.33
C ASN A 72 -9.84 -10.91 -5.45
N PHE A 73 -10.17 -10.24 -4.36
CA PHE A 73 -9.75 -8.88 -4.08
C PHE A 73 -9.03 -8.88 -2.74
N GLY A 74 -7.93 -8.16 -2.65
CA GLY A 74 -7.29 -7.91 -1.36
C GLY A 74 -6.47 -6.65 -1.35
N PHE A 75 -6.14 -6.19 -0.16
CA PHE A 75 -5.13 -5.17 0.02
C PHE A 75 -4.30 -5.44 1.26
N THR A 76 -3.04 -5.01 1.19
CA THR A 76 -2.05 -5.23 2.24
C THR A 76 -1.28 -3.94 2.51
N PHE A 77 -1.02 -3.68 3.78
CA PHE A 77 -0.26 -2.53 4.28
C PHE A 77 0.74 -2.96 5.37
N GLY A 78 1.82 -2.19 5.47
CA GLY A 78 2.89 -2.41 6.44
C GLY A 78 3.89 -3.45 5.94
N ASP A 79 4.58 -4.08 6.88
CA ASP A 79 5.63 -5.05 6.60
C ASP A 79 5.10 -6.45 6.92
N VAL A 80 4.87 -7.29 5.91
CA VAL A 80 4.36 -8.64 6.17
C VAL A 80 5.52 -9.58 6.38
N VAL A 81 5.55 -10.27 7.53
CA VAL A 81 6.63 -11.22 7.84
C VAL A 81 6.70 -12.32 6.78
N ALA A 82 7.87 -12.46 6.15
CA ALA A 82 8.13 -13.42 5.09
C ALA A 82 8.57 -14.79 5.65
N GLY A 83 7.80 -15.34 6.59
CA GLY A 83 8.04 -16.67 7.19
C GLY A 83 7.85 -16.72 8.72
N PRO A 84 8.07 -17.88 9.35
CA PRO A 84 8.03 -17.99 10.81
C PRO A 84 9.11 -17.14 11.47
N THR A 85 8.76 -16.40 12.53
CA THR A 85 9.70 -15.61 13.33
C THR A 85 9.32 -15.67 14.80
N SER A 86 10.32 -15.75 15.68
CA SER A 86 10.15 -15.62 17.13
C SER A 86 10.17 -14.17 17.61
N LYS A 87 10.48 -13.23 16.71
CA LYS A 87 10.55 -11.79 17.02
C LYS A 87 9.17 -11.14 16.90
N LYS A 88 9.00 -10.02 17.58
CA LYS A 88 7.78 -9.21 17.48
C LYS A 88 7.52 -8.82 16.02
N PRO A 89 6.38 -9.21 15.43
CA PRO A 89 6.07 -8.81 14.07
C PRO A 89 5.87 -7.28 14.01
N PRO A 90 6.29 -6.64 12.91
CA PRO A 90 5.92 -5.26 12.64
C PRO A 90 4.40 -5.13 12.49
N ASP A 91 3.92 -3.88 12.57
CA ASP A 91 2.50 -3.61 12.39
C ASP A 91 2.12 -3.82 10.90
N SER A 92 1.04 -4.56 10.68
CA SER A 92 0.56 -4.87 9.33
C SER A 92 -0.96 -4.96 9.30
N PHE A 93 -1.54 -4.70 8.13
CA PHE A 93 -2.96 -4.84 7.88
C PHE A 93 -3.19 -5.57 6.57
N LEU A 94 -4.00 -6.62 6.60
CA LEU A 94 -4.39 -7.41 5.44
C LEU A 94 -5.91 -7.53 5.41
N LEU A 95 -6.48 -7.34 4.23
CA LEU A 95 -7.87 -7.69 3.94
C LEU A 95 -7.91 -8.52 2.66
N ILE A 96 -8.64 -9.63 2.68
CA ILE A 96 -8.88 -10.48 1.51
C ILE A 96 -10.36 -10.85 1.45
N ALA A 97 -10.94 -10.77 0.26
CA ALA A 97 -12.29 -11.22 -0.05
C ALA A 97 -12.30 -12.00 -1.37
N GLY A 98 -13.29 -12.86 -1.52
CA GLY A 98 -13.48 -13.67 -2.72
C GLY A 98 -13.12 -15.14 -2.53
N GLY A 99 -12.87 -15.80 -3.66
CA GLY A 99 -12.42 -17.19 -3.72
C GLY A 99 -13.54 -18.20 -3.97
N GLY A 100 -13.17 -19.29 -4.64
CA GLY A 100 -14.05 -20.43 -4.90
C GLY A 100 -15.41 -20.03 -5.48
N SER A 101 -16.49 -20.43 -4.82
CA SER A 101 -17.87 -20.19 -5.27
C SER A 101 -18.38 -18.76 -5.05
N ARG A 102 -17.59 -17.88 -4.40
CA ARG A 102 -17.99 -16.49 -4.11
C ARG A 102 -16.89 -15.51 -4.53
N PRO A 103 -16.61 -15.38 -5.84
CA PRO A 103 -15.53 -14.52 -6.31
C PRO A 103 -15.81 -13.03 -6.04
N ALA A 104 -14.77 -12.29 -5.66
CA ALA A 104 -14.77 -10.83 -5.54
C ALA A 104 -14.27 -10.17 -6.84
N SER A 105 -14.92 -10.53 -7.95
CA SER A 105 -14.48 -10.19 -9.32
C SER A 105 -14.95 -8.82 -9.81
N HIS A 106 -15.87 -8.17 -9.10
CA HIS A 106 -16.52 -6.92 -9.50
C HIS A 106 -16.80 -6.03 -8.27
N ASP A 107 -17.45 -4.88 -8.49
CA ASP A 107 -17.95 -4.03 -7.42
C ASP A 107 -19.15 -4.69 -6.74
N GLY A 108 -19.30 -4.52 -5.43
CA GLY A 108 -20.36 -5.19 -4.70
C GLY A 108 -20.11 -5.32 -3.20
N ALA A 109 -20.98 -6.06 -2.53
CA ALA A 109 -20.85 -6.37 -1.12
C ALA A 109 -20.33 -7.80 -0.93
N TYR A 110 -19.35 -7.96 -0.04
CA TYR A 110 -18.66 -9.20 0.22
C TYR A 110 -18.43 -9.40 1.72
N THR A 111 -18.11 -10.64 2.07
CA THR A 111 -17.47 -10.96 3.34
C THR A 111 -15.96 -11.08 3.11
N ALA A 112 -15.18 -10.56 4.05
CA ALA A 112 -13.74 -10.54 3.98
C ALA A 112 -13.11 -11.12 5.26
N THR A 113 -11.94 -11.71 5.09
CA THR A 113 -10.99 -11.96 6.17
C THR A 113 -10.12 -10.73 6.35
N VAL A 114 -10.01 -10.27 7.60
CA VAL A 114 -9.08 -9.20 8.00
C VAL A 114 -8.08 -9.77 8.99
N MET A 115 -6.80 -9.49 8.77
CA MET A 115 -5.72 -9.74 9.72
C MET A 115 -5.06 -8.42 10.10
N VAL A 116 -4.89 -8.20 11.40
CA VAL A 116 -4.22 -7.01 11.94
C VAL A 116 -3.12 -7.46 12.88
N SER A 117 -1.89 -7.10 12.58
CA SER A 117 -0.76 -7.19 13.53
C SER A 117 -0.53 -5.80 14.09
N ARG A 118 -0.67 -5.65 15.41
CA ARG A 118 -0.48 -4.36 16.09
C ARG A 118 0.13 -4.54 17.46
N SER A 119 1.22 -3.84 17.74
CA SER A 119 1.89 -3.88 19.04
C SER A 119 2.26 -5.30 19.49
N GLY A 120 2.57 -6.19 18.54
CA GLY A 120 2.93 -7.60 18.81
C GLY A 120 1.74 -8.53 19.07
N LYS A 121 0.50 -8.06 18.87
CA LYS A 121 -0.71 -8.89 18.91
C LYS A 121 -1.24 -9.08 17.50
N ASN A 122 -1.75 -10.28 17.22
CA ASN A 122 -2.39 -10.62 15.96
C ASN A 122 -3.89 -10.76 16.18
N TYR A 123 -4.69 -10.14 15.32
CA TYR A 123 -6.14 -10.19 15.35
C TYR A 123 -6.66 -10.68 14.01
N ILE A 124 -7.68 -11.53 14.03
CA ILE A 124 -8.28 -12.13 12.83
C ILE A 124 -9.81 -12.01 12.89
N GLY A 125 -10.45 -11.71 11.77
CA GLY A 125 -11.91 -11.78 11.64
C GLY A 125 -12.31 -12.18 10.23
N ASP A 126 -13.12 -13.22 10.11
CA ASP A 126 -13.50 -13.84 8.82
C ASP A 126 -14.90 -13.44 8.32
N THR A 127 -15.54 -12.52 9.03
CA THR A 127 -16.90 -12.06 8.75
C THR A 127 -16.99 -10.54 8.59
N VAL A 128 -15.87 -9.89 8.23
CA VAL A 128 -15.83 -8.43 8.03
C VAL A 128 -16.60 -8.09 6.76
N LYS A 129 -17.56 -7.17 6.86
CA LYS A 129 -18.30 -6.69 5.70
C LYS A 129 -17.39 -5.81 4.87
N LEU A 130 -17.37 -6.05 3.56
CA LEU A 130 -16.62 -5.28 2.57
C LEU A 130 -17.57 -4.77 1.50
N LYS A 131 -17.41 -3.51 1.10
CA LYS A 131 -18.04 -2.94 -0.08
C LYS A 131 -16.97 -2.47 -1.05
N LEU A 132 -17.00 -2.97 -2.28
CA LEU A 132 -16.12 -2.58 -3.38
C LEU A 132 -16.86 -1.65 -4.34
N THR A 133 -16.15 -0.63 -4.82
CA THR A 133 -16.64 0.39 -5.75
C THR A 133 -15.52 0.84 -6.70
N GLY A 134 -15.90 1.43 -7.83
CA GLY A 134 -14.95 2.05 -8.76
C GLY A 134 -14.10 1.03 -9.50
N SER A 135 -14.68 -0.08 -9.96
CA SER A 135 -13.89 -1.19 -10.53
C SER A 135 -12.86 -1.74 -9.53
N ARG A 136 -13.32 -1.91 -8.29
CA ARG A 136 -12.56 -2.38 -7.14
C ARG A 136 -11.38 -1.46 -6.80
N SER A 137 -11.41 -0.19 -7.20
CA SER A 137 -10.38 0.80 -6.86
C SER A 137 -10.64 1.47 -5.51
N ALA A 138 -11.85 1.38 -4.96
CA ALA A 138 -12.15 1.96 -3.67
C ALA A 138 -13.14 1.09 -2.90
N GLY A 139 -13.23 1.31 -1.60
CA GLY A 139 -14.21 0.61 -0.81
C GLY A 139 -14.21 0.98 0.66
N THR A 140 -15.14 0.35 1.37
CA THR A 140 -15.29 0.47 2.81
C THR A 140 -15.41 -0.91 3.44
N PHE A 141 -14.96 -1.05 4.67
CA PHE A 141 -15.13 -2.27 5.43
C PHE A 141 -15.51 -1.98 6.88
N SER A 142 -16.21 -2.93 7.51
CA SER A 142 -16.63 -2.84 8.89
C SER A 142 -16.88 -4.22 9.49
N GLY A 143 -16.43 -4.44 10.72
CA GLY A 143 -16.67 -5.68 11.44
C GLY A 143 -15.90 -5.72 12.75
N THR A 144 -15.56 -6.93 13.15
CA THR A 144 -14.85 -7.20 14.40
C THR A 144 -13.77 -8.24 14.13
N VAL A 145 -12.59 -8.02 14.71
CA VAL A 145 -11.51 -9.01 14.74
C VAL A 145 -11.28 -9.49 16.17
N THR A 146 -10.81 -10.72 16.33
CA THR A 146 -10.56 -11.35 17.63
C THR A 146 -9.06 -11.56 17.80
N TRP A 147 -8.53 -11.29 18.99
CA TRP A 147 -7.13 -11.58 19.30
C TRP A 147 -6.88 -13.07 19.16
N ALA A 148 -5.89 -13.46 18.35
CA ALA A 148 -5.65 -14.86 17.97
C ALA A 148 -5.36 -15.81 19.15
N LEU A 149 -4.92 -15.27 20.29
CA LEU A 149 -4.59 -16.05 21.50
C LEU A 149 -5.61 -15.83 22.64
N GLY A 150 -6.77 -15.24 22.36
CA GLY A 150 -7.78 -14.98 23.40
C GLY A 150 -9.16 -14.71 22.84
N THR A 151 -10.02 -14.11 23.67
CA THR A 151 -11.44 -13.85 23.33
C THR A 151 -11.73 -12.36 23.09
N THR A 152 -10.72 -11.50 23.23
CA THR A 152 -10.87 -10.05 23.06
C THR A 152 -11.26 -9.71 21.63
N LYS A 153 -12.45 -9.14 21.49
CA LYS A 153 -13.00 -8.62 20.24
C LYS A 153 -12.69 -7.14 20.11
N VAL A 154 -12.26 -6.72 18.92
CA VAL A 154 -11.94 -5.34 18.60
C VAL A 154 -12.70 -4.94 17.35
N ALA A 155 -13.48 -3.87 17.43
CA ALA A 155 -14.15 -3.30 16.28
C ALA A 155 -13.12 -2.76 15.27
N VAL A 156 -13.37 -3.01 13.99
CA VAL A 156 -12.55 -2.53 12.89
C VAL A 156 -13.45 -1.95 11.81
N HIS A 157 -13.13 -0.75 11.35
CA HIS A 157 -13.82 -0.15 10.21
C HIS A 157 -12.87 0.76 9.46
N GLY A 158 -13.17 1.00 8.20
CA GLY A 158 -12.33 1.87 7.41
C GLY A 158 -12.78 2.02 5.97
N SER A 159 -11.98 2.80 5.26
CA SER A 159 -12.06 2.97 3.82
C SER A 159 -10.68 2.78 3.21
N PHE A 160 -10.65 2.45 1.93
CA PHE A 160 -9.40 2.33 1.19
C PHE A 160 -9.56 2.82 -0.24
N THR A 161 -8.42 3.12 -0.84
CA THR A 161 -8.25 3.39 -2.26
C THR A 161 -7.04 2.62 -2.78
N CYS A 162 -7.20 2.07 -3.97
CA CYS A 162 -6.20 1.61 -4.91
C CYS A 162 -6.20 2.62 -6.08
#